data_AF-A0A412DMW1-F1
#
_entry.id   AF-A0A412DMW1-F1
#
_cell.length_a   1.000
_cell.length_b   1.000
_cell.length_c   1.000
_cell.angle_alpha   90.00
_cell.angle_beta   90.00
_cell.angle_gamma   90.00
#
_symmetry.space_group_name_H-M   'P 1'
#
loop_
_entity.id
_entity.type
_entity.pdbx_description
1 polymer ?
#
loop_
_entity_poly.entity_id
_entity_poly.type
_entity_poly.pdbx_seq_one_letter_code
_entity_poly.pdbx_strand_id
1 'polypeptide(L)'
;MEKEVKTIGEELTKAVETMKEAGKAGKETAKQPVKEEKSADTPAKGKGKNSKKDEAAKLQEEINRKTKELEKCLADLERKKEISRNRTAFINAMDKLDEAADKLKQEDTFETAVYKLRFAEASGYGSNSDIFTISNRFLLAEFIKFMQKKIQQKIEELEQLLISE
;
A
#
# COMPACT_ATOMS: atom_id res chain seq x y z
N MET A 1 -2.61 16.97 2.75
CA MET A 1 -2.47 15.88 1.77
C MET A 1 -2.23 14.50 2.40
N GLU A 2 -1.06 14.14 2.95
CA GLU A 2 -0.87 12.77 3.50
C GLU A 2 -1.82 12.40 4.66
N LYS A 3 -2.15 13.35 5.54
CA LYS A 3 -3.10 13.12 6.64
C LYS A 3 -4.53 12.92 6.13
N GLU A 4 -4.95 13.70 5.13
CA GLU A 4 -6.29 13.60 4.53
C GLU A 4 -6.48 12.30 3.76
N VAL A 5 -5.47 11.82 3.04
CA VAL A 5 -5.54 10.54 2.32
C VAL A 5 -5.63 9.35 3.28
N LYS A 6 -4.97 9.41 4.45
CA LYS A 6 -5.12 8.39 5.50
C LYS A 6 -6.53 8.37 6.07
N THR A 7 -7.10 9.53 6.37
CA THR A 7 -8.46 9.64 6.93
C THR A 7 -9.51 9.13 5.95
N ILE A 8 -9.38 9.47 4.65
CA ILE A 8 -10.32 9.00 3.61
C ILE A 8 -10.24 7.49 3.42
N GLY A 9 -9.03 6.91 3.45
CA GLY A 9 -8.83 5.47 3.34
C GLY A 9 -9.50 4.69 4.48
N GLU A 10 -9.32 5.16 5.72
CA GLU A 10 -9.92 4.56 6.92
C GLU A 10 -11.45 4.72 6.97
N GLU A 11 -11.97 5.86 6.52
CA GLU A 11 -13.41 6.11 6.41
C GLU A 11 -14.08 5.22 5.35
N LEU A 12 -13.40 4.97 4.22
CA LEU A 12 -13.90 4.10 3.16
C LEU A 12 -13.97 2.63 3.59
N THR A 13 -12.95 2.09 4.26
CA THR A 13 -13.01 0.72 4.81
C THR A 13 -14.13 0.58 5.82
N LYS A 14 -14.29 1.57 6.71
CA LYS A 14 -15.35 1.56 7.73
C LYS A 14 -16.74 1.60 7.09
N ALA A 15 -16.95 2.43 6.07
CA ALA A 15 -18.21 2.49 5.33
C ALA A 15 -18.55 1.18 4.62
N VAL A 16 -17.55 0.51 4.02
CA VAL A 16 -17.73 -0.79 3.35
C VAL A 16 -18.09 -1.89 4.34
N GLU A 17 -17.46 -1.93 5.52
CA GLU A 17 -17.82 -2.88 6.58
C GLU A 17 -19.23 -2.65 7.11
N THR A 18 -19.62 -1.38 7.30
CA THR A 18 -20.95 -1.02 7.82
C THR A 18 -22.06 -1.43 6.82
N MET A 19 -21.81 -1.25 5.52
CA MET A 19 -22.74 -1.70 4.47
C MET A 19 -22.84 -3.24 4.39
N LYS A 20 -21.73 -3.95 4.66
CA LYS A 20 -21.70 -5.42 4.71
C LYS A 20 -22.46 -6.00 5.90
N GLU A 21 -22.45 -5.30 7.05
CA GLU A 21 -23.20 -5.68 8.24
C GLU A 21 -24.70 -5.39 8.13
N ALA A 22 -25.07 -4.21 7.58
CA ALA A 22 -26.47 -3.85 7.33
C ALA A 22 -27.17 -4.83 6.36
N GLY A 23 -26.42 -5.38 5.38
CA GLY A 23 -26.92 -6.42 4.47
C GLY A 23 -27.21 -7.78 5.13
N LYS A 24 -26.64 -8.07 6.30
CA LYS A 24 -26.90 -9.31 7.07
C LYS A 24 -28.09 -9.17 8.02
N ALA A 25 -28.28 -7.99 8.63
CA ALA A 25 -29.34 -7.73 9.60
C ALA A 25 -30.77 -7.80 9.00
N GLY A 26 -30.92 -7.58 7.69
CA GLY A 26 -32.21 -7.68 7.00
C GLY A 26 -32.78 -9.10 6.84
N LYS A 27 -32.04 -10.14 7.25
CA LYS A 27 -32.43 -11.55 7.04
C LYS A 27 -33.10 -12.22 8.24
N GLU A 28 -33.04 -11.65 9.44
CA GLU A 28 -33.48 -12.35 10.68
C GLU A 28 -34.83 -11.90 11.28
N THR A 29 -35.43 -10.79 10.88
CA THR A 29 -36.67 -10.29 11.54
C THR A 29 -37.99 -10.85 11.01
N ALA A 30 -38.00 -11.90 10.18
CA ALA A 30 -39.23 -12.45 9.60
C ALA A 30 -39.66 -13.80 10.23
N LYS A 31 -39.73 -13.91 11.57
CA LYS A 31 -40.45 -15.02 12.23
C LYS A 31 -41.10 -14.59 13.56
N GLN A 32 -42.39 -14.24 13.52
CA GLN A 32 -43.44 -14.72 14.46
C GLN A 32 -44.84 -14.21 14.07
N PRO A 33 -45.94 -14.88 14.51
CA PRO A 33 -47.15 -15.07 13.73
C PRO A 33 -48.28 -14.08 14.09
N VAL A 34 -49.06 -13.65 13.09
CA VAL A 34 -50.31 -12.91 13.30
C VAL A 34 -51.47 -13.88 13.16
N LYS A 35 -52.23 -14.00 14.26
CA LYS A 35 -53.48 -14.76 14.38
C LYS A 35 -54.60 -14.05 13.61
N GLU A 36 -55.46 -14.88 13.04
CA GLU A 36 -56.57 -14.59 12.12
C GLU A 36 -57.47 -13.42 12.50
N GLU A 37 -57.86 -12.63 11.51
CA GLU A 37 -59.29 -12.44 11.24
C GLU A 37 -59.53 -12.21 9.73
N LYS A 38 -60.63 -12.76 9.26
CA LYS A 38 -60.88 -13.19 7.89
C LYS A 38 -61.96 -12.28 7.30
N SER A 39 -61.71 -11.71 6.13
CA SER A 39 -62.79 -11.43 5.17
C SER A 39 -62.25 -11.64 3.76
N ALA A 40 -62.88 -12.60 3.10
CA ALA A 40 -62.53 -13.16 1.81
C ALA A 40 -62.94 -12.23 0.65
N ASP A 41 -62.07 -12.08 -0.34
CA ASP A 41 -62.33 -12.55 -1.71
C ASP A 41 -61.01 -12.59 -2.51
N THR A 42 -60.83 -13.59 -3.38
CA THR A 42 -59.60 -13.84 -4.19
C THR A 42 -60.03 -14.08 -5.66
N PRO A 43 -59.15 -14.15 -6.69
CA PRO A 43 -57.80 -13.61 -6.89
C PRO A 43 -57.63 -12.89 -8.26
N ALA A 44 -57.00 -11.71 -8.31
CA ALA A 44 -56.37 -11.21 -9.55
C ALA A 44 -54.85 -11.07 -9.35
N LYS A 45 -54.20 -12.22 -9.55
CA LYS A 45 -52.78 -12.52 -9.76
C LYS A 45 -51.85 -11.31 -9.99
N GLY A 46 -50.90 -11.19 -9.07
CA GLY A 46 -49.85 -10.19 -9.06
C GLY A 46 -48.93 -10.21 -10.28
N LYS A 47 -48.61 -8.99 -10.74
CA LYS A 47 -47.52 -8.75 -11.70
C LYS A 47 -46.43 -7.82 -11.14
N GLY A 48 -46.62 -7.23 -9.96
CA GLY A 48 -45.72 -6.20 -9.40
C GLY A 48 -44.74 -6.65 -8.31
N LYS A 49 -44.88 -7.86 -7.75
CA LYS A 49 -44.04 -8.31 -6.62
C LYS A 49 -42.72 -8.96 -7.06
N ASN A 50 -42.68 -9.54 -8.26
CA ASN A 50 -41.44 -10.11 -8.83
C ASN A 50 -40.55 -9.03 -9.46
N SER A 51 -41.10 -7.99 -10.09
CA SER A 51 -40.31 -6.93 -10.74
C SER A 51 -39.41 -6.17 -9.76
N LYS A 52 -39.93 -5.80 -8.58
CA LYS A 52 -39.14 -5.11 -7.54
C LYS A 52 -38.06 -6.00 -6.91
N LYS A 53 -38.29 -7.32 -6.83
CA LYS A 53 -37.32 -8.27 -6.30
C LYS A 53 -36.18 -8.51 -7.29
N ASP A 54 -36.49 -8.58 -8.58
CA ASP A 54 -35.50 -8.69 -9.65
C ASP A 54 -34.66 -7.41 -9.81
N GLU A 55 -35.27 -6.24 -9.60
CA GLU A 55 -34.56 -4.95 -9.59
C GLU A 55 -33.63 -4.81 -8.38
N ALA A 56 -34.09 -5.20 -7.18
CA ALA A 56 -33.24 -5.24 -5.99
C ALA A 56 -32.06 -6.22 -6.13
N ALA A 57 -32.27 -7.38 -6.77
CA ALA A 57 -31.21 -8.33 -7.05
C ALA A 57 -30.18 -7.77 -8.04
N LYS A 58 -30.62 -7.11 -9.11
CA LYS A 58 -29.73 -6.42 -10.06
C LYS A 58 -28.92 -5.31 -9.40
N LEU A 59 -29.54 -4.50 -8.55
CA LEU A 59 -28.84 -3.46 -7.78
C LEU A 59 -27.81 -4.08 -6.83
N GLN A 60 -28.13 -5.19 -6.17
CA GLN A 60 -27.19 -5.89 -5.29
C GLN A 60 -26.00 -6.47 -6.07
N GLU A 61 -26.22 -7.02 -7.27
CA GLU A 61 -25.15 -7.48 -8.14
C GLU A 61 -24.24 -6.34 -8.61
N GLU A 62 -24.83 -5.20 -8.98
CA GLU A 62 -24.06 -4.02 -9.39
C GLU A 62 -23.24 -3.43 -8.23
N ILE A 63 -23.82 -3.37 -7.03
CA ILE A 63 -23.11 -3.01 -5.79
C ILE A 63 -21.92 -3.95 -5.59
N ASN A 64 -22.14 -5.27 -5.64
CA ASN A 64 -21.07 -6.25 -5.45
C ASN A 64 -19.97 -6.12 -6.52
N ARG A 65 -20.32 -5.81 -7.77
CA ARG A 65 -19.35 -5.55 -8.85
C ARG A 65 -18.51 -4.31 -8.54
N LYS A 66 -19.16 -3.18 -8.21
CA LYS A 66 -18.48 -1.93 -7.88
C LYS A 66 -17.61 -2.06 -6.63
N THR A 67 -18.04 -2.81 -5.61
CA THR A 67 -17.22 -3.08 -4.42
C THR A 67 -15.94 -3.81 -4.78
N LYS A 68 -15.99 -4.86 -5.63
CA LYS A 68 -14.79 -5.58 -6.08
C LYS A 68 -13.84 -4.71 -6.89
N GLU A 69 -14.37 -3.87 -7.77
CA GLU A 69 -13.56 -2.91 -8.53
C GLU A 69 -12.88 -1.91 -7.60
N LEU A 70 -13.59 -1.39 -6.60
CA LEU A 70 -13.05 -0.46 -5.62
C LEU A 70 -11.97 -1.11 -4.73
N GLU A 71 -12.19 -2.34 -4.27
CA GLU A 71 -11.19 -3.12 -3.53
C GLU A 71 -9.90 -3.30 -4.35
N LYS A 72 -10.02 -3.61 -5.64
CA LYS A 72 -8.86 -3.70 -6.55
C LYS A 72 -8.14 -2.35 -6.66
N CYS A 73 -8.88 -1.27 -6.90
CA CYS A 73 -8.29 0.07 -6.98
C CYS A 73 -7.57 0.47 -5.70
N LEU A 74 -8.11 0.15 -4.52
CA LEU A 74 -7.46 0.42 -3.24
C LEU A 74 -6.16 -0.38 -3.08
N ALA A 75 -6.15 -1.65 -3.47
CA ALA A 75 -4.94 -2.47 -3.43
C ALA A 75 -3.85 -1.92 -4.36
N ASP A 76 -4.23 -1.50 -5.57
CA ASP A 76 -3.30 -0.91 -6.55
C ASP A 76 -2.74 0.42 -6.05
N LEU A 77 -3.57 1.26 -5.39
CA LEU A 77 -3.13 2.51 -4.78
C LEU A 77 -2.13 2.30 -3.64
N GLU A 78 -2.38 1.37 -2.71
CA GLU A 78 -1.46 1.11 -1.62
C GLU A 78 -0.13 0.54 -2.14
N ARG A 79 -0.17 -0.31 -3.17
CA ARG A 79 1.04 -0.79 -3.85
C ARG A 79 1.82 0.37 -4.48
N LYS A 80 1.18 1.27 -5.23
CA LYS A 80 1.86 2.43 -5.87
C LYS A 80 2.45 3.39 -4.84
N LYS A 81 1.76 3.58 -3.71
CA LYS A 81 2.24 4.38 -2.58
C LYS A 81 3.50 3.78 -1.96
N GLU A 82 3.55 2.46 -1.79
CA GLU A 82 4.74 1.78 -1.27
C GLU A 82 5.94 1.87 -2.23
N ILE A 83 5.69 1.68 -3.53
CA ILE A 83 6.71 1.89 -4.57
C ILE A 83 7.24 3.34 -4.52
N SER A 84 6.34 4.31 -4.36
CA SER A 84 6.70 5.74 -4.26
C SER A 84 7.57 6.03 -3.04
N ARG A 85 7.25 5.45 -1.87
CA ARG A 85 8.08 5.57 -0.66
C ARG A 85 9.48 5.00 -0.88
N ASN A 86 9.57 3.81 -1.47
CA ASN A 86 10.86 3.17 -1.77
C ASN A 86 11.69 4.01 -2.74
N ARG A 87 11.05 4.58 -3.78
CA ARG A 87 11.71 5.51 -4.71
C ARG A 87 12.29 6.72 -3.97
N THR A 88 11.52 7.35 -3.08
CA THR A 88 12.01 8.46 -2.26
C THR A 88 13.17 8.06 -1.36
N ALA A 89 13.13 6.87 -0.75
CA ALA A 89 14.24 6.37 0.06
C ALA A 89 15.54 6.21 -0.75
N PHE A 90 15.45 5.71 -1.98
CA PHE A 90 16.60 5.61 -2.88
C PHE A 90 17.14 6.97 -3.32
N ILE A 91 16.29 7.94 -3.62
CA ILE A 91 16.72 9.32 -3.95
C ILE A 91 17.48 9.92 -2.77
N ASN A 92 16.93 9.85 -1.56
CA ASN A 92 17.61 10.35 -0.35
C ASN A 92 18.94 9.64 -0.10
N ALA A 93 19.07 8.36 -0.47
CA ALA A 93 20.33 7.63 -0.38
C ALA A 93 21.33 8.11 -1.45
N MET A 94 20.88 8.46 -2.66
CA MET A 94 21.72 9.06 -3.70
C MET A 94 22.31 10.39 -3.23
N ASP A 95 21.49 11.28 -2.68
CA ASP A 95 21.95 12.59 -2.19
C ASP A 95 23.04 12.45 -1.13
N LYS A 96 22.91 11.47 -0.23
CA LYS A 96 23.92 11.17 0.81
C LYS A 96 25.20 10.60 0.22
N LEU A 97 25.10 9.80 -0.84
CA LEU A 97 26.28 9.27 -1.53
C LEU A 97 27.01 10.37 -2.28
N ASP A 98 26.30 11.31 -2.90
CA ASP A 98 26.89 12.49 -3.55
C ASP A 98 27.64 13.35 -2.53
N GLU A 99 27.02 13.65 -1.38
CA GLU A 99 27.67 14.39 -0.29
C GLU A 99 28.93 13.66 0.22
N ALA A 100 28.86 12.33 0.40
CA ALA A 100 30.00 11.54 0.83
C ALA A 100 31.13 11.53 -0.22
N ALA A 101 30.79 11.43 -1.50
CA ALA A 101 31.75 11.50 -2.60
C ALA A 101 32.48 12.84 -2.60
N ASP A 102 31.76 13.94 -2.43
CA ASP A 102 32.34 15.28 -2.43
C ASP A 102 33.26 15.52 -1.23
N LYS A 103 32.92 15.00 -0.04
CA LYS A 103 33.82 15.03 1.12
C LYS A 103 35.08 14.19 0.92
N LEU A 104 34.97 12.99 0.34
CA LEU A 104 36.14 12.16 0.05
C LEU A 104 37.07 12.79 -1.01
N LYS A 105 36.53 13.60 -1.94
CA LYS A 105 37.35 14.34 -2.92
C LYS A 105 38.18 15.46 -2.27
N GLN A 106 37.75 15.99 -1.13
CA GLN A 106 38.44 17.07 -0.42
C GLN A 106 39.67 16.56 0.37
N GLU A 107 39.73 15.26 0.65
CA GLU A 107 40.89 14.63 1.29
C GLU A 107 41.92 14.18 0.26
N ASP A 108 43.21 14.29 0.60
CA ASP A 108 44.33 13.80 -0.23
C ASP A 108 45.09 12.64 0.44
N THR A 109 44.49 12.04 1.46
CA THR A 109 45.09 10.93 2.21
C THR A 109 44.73 9.58 1.58
N PHE A 110 45.56 8.58 1.85
CA PHE A 110 45.30 7.19 1.43
C PHE A 110 44.12 6.59 2.21
N GLU A 111 44.11 6.77 3.53
CA GLU A 111 42.99 6.43 4.41
C GLU A 111 42.23 7.71 4.79
N THR A 112 40.91 7.62 4.82
CA THR A 112 40.03 8.70 5.27
C THR A 112 39.71 8.58 6.76
N ALA A 113 39.55 9.72 7.44
CA ALA A 113 39.05 9.77 8.81
C ALA A 113 37.54 10.00 8.88
N VAL A 114 36.90 10.43 7.77
CA VAL A 114 35.48 10.83 7.77
C VAL A 114 34.52 9.68 7.53
N TYR A 115 34.92 8.66 6.76
CA TYR A 115 34.06 7.55 6.39
C TYR A 115 34.76 6.21 6.52
N LYS A 116 33.98 5.17 6.79
CA LYS A 116 34.43 3.78 6.72
C LYS A 116 33.29 2.88 6.29
N LEU A 117 33.61 1.87 5.48
CA LEU A 117 32.75 0.71 5.30
C LEU A 117 32.97 -0.24 6.46
N ARG A 118 31.88 -0.76 7.00
CA ARG A 118 31.87 -1.67 8.12
C ARG A 118 31.07 -2.91 7.73
N PHE A 119 31.72 -4.07 7.77
CA PHE A 119 31.06 -5.35 7.72
C PHE A 119 30.88 -5.85 9.15
N ALA A 120 29.63 -6.02 9.56
CA ALA A 120 29.29 -6.46 10.90
C ALA A 120 28.16 -7.50 10.83
N GLU A 121 28.10 -8.41 11.80
CA GLU A 121 26.98 -9.35 11.91
C GLU A 121 25.70 -8.62 12.34
N ALA A 122 24.60 -8.87 11.64
CA ALA A 122 23.31 -8.25 11.94
C ALA A 122 22.77 -8.62 13.34
N SER A 123 23.15 -9.79 13.86
CA SER A 123 22.76 -10.31 15.17
C SER A 123 23.67 -9.87 16.33
N GLY A 124 24.76 -9.16 16.05
CA GLY A 124 25.73 -8.75 17.05
C GLY A 124 25.20 -7.63 17.95
N TYR A 125 24.72 -7.98 19.14
CA TYR A 125 24.37 -7.02 20.19
C TYR A 125 25.66 -6.38 20.75
N GLY A 126 26.16 -5.32 20.13
CA GLY A 126 27.28 -4.53 20.66
C GLY A 126 28.10 -3.80 19.60
N SER A 127 28.76 -2.72 20.00
CA SER A 127 29.60 -1.85 19.16
C SER A 127 30.89 -2.50 18.61
N ASN A 128 31.08 -3.80 18.85
CA ASN A 128 32.29 -4.56 18.54
C ASN A 128 32.02 -5.81 17.65
N SER A 129 30.88 -5.83 16.95
CA SER A 129 30.54 -6.88 15.98
C SER A 129 31.14 -6.65 14.58
N ASP A 130 32.07 -5.71 14.45
CA ASP A 130 32.77 -5.41 13.22
C ASP A 130 33.68 -6.59 12.85
N ILE A 131 33.35 -7.29 11.77
CA ILE A 131 34.20 -8.33 11.18
C ILE A 131 35.42 -7.66 10.54
N PHE A 132 35.20 -6.62 9.74
CA PHE A 132 36.26 -5.79 9.19
C PHE A 132 35.75 -4.40 8.81
N THR A 133 36.69 -3.47 8.66
CA THR A 133 36.42 -2.12 8.17
C THR A 133 37.36 -1.73 7.05
N ILE A 134 36.87 -0.93 6.10
CA ILE A 134 37.67 -0.33 5.03
C ILE A 134 37.51 1.18 5.14
N SER A 135 38.62 1.88 5.35
CA SER A 135 38.68 3.35 5.38
C SER A 135 39.50 3.92 4.21
N ASN A 136 39.88 3.07 3.26
CA ASN A 136 40.69 3.50 2.14
C ASN A 136 39.89 4.43 1.22
N ARG A 137 40.35 5.66 1.03
CA ARG A 137 39.62 6.70 0.30
C ARG A 137 39.24 6.29 -1.12
N PHE A 138 40.17 5.63 -1.83
CA PHE A 138 39.96 5.21 -3.21
C PHE A 138 38.93 4.07 -3.32
N LEU A 139 39.01 3.08 -2.41
CA LEU A 139 38.03 1.99 -2.36
C LEU A 139 36.64 2.51 -2.01
N LEU A 140 36.54 3.46 -1.08
CA LEU A 140 35.27 4.10 -0.73
C LEU A 140 34.69 4.90 -1.89
N ALA A 141 35.51 5.65 -2.63
CA ALA A 141 35.06 6.41 -3.79
C ALA A 141 34.52 5.49 -4.90
N GLU A 142 35.22 4.40 -5.21
CA GLU A 142 34.75 3.40 -6.18
C GLU A 142 33.48 2.68 -5.71
N PHE A 143 33.39 2.36 -4.42
CA PHE A 143 32.17 1.80 -3.83
C PHE A 143 30.98 2.75 -3.96
N ILE A 144 31.16 4.04 -3.65
CA ILE A 144 30.10 5.05 -3.78
C ILE A 144 29.63 5.12 -5.24
N LYS A 145 30.56 5.21 -6.19
CA LYS A 145 30.25 5.24 -7.63
C LYS A 145 29.49 4.00 -8.08
N PHE A 146 29.88 2.82 -7.60
CA PHE A 146 29.17 1.57 -7.84
C PHE A 146 27.74 1.62 -7.28
N MET A 147 27.58 2.07 -6.03
CA MET A 147 26.27 2.16 -5.38
C MET A 147 25.36 3.18 -6.04
N GLN A 148 25.86 4.36 -6.42
CA GLN A 148 25.11 5.35 -7.19
C GLN A 148 24.53 4.72 -8.46
N LYS A 149 25.35 4.00 -9.23
CA LYS A 149 24.87 3.31 -10.44
C LYS A 149 23.77 2.28 -10.13
N LYS A 150 23.89 1.53 -9.03
CA LYS A 150 22.88 0.54 -8.62
C LYS A 150 21.58 1.15 -8.14
N ILE A 151 21.67 2.24 -7.38
CA ILE A 151 20.51 2.99 -6.90
C ILE A 151 19.77 3.62 -8.08
N GLN A 152 20.50 4.20 -9.04
CA GLN A 152 19.91 4.78 -10.25
C GLN A 152 19.09 3.74 -11.03
N GLN A 153 19.66 2.56 -11.26
CA GLN A 153 18.94 1.43 -11.88
C GLN A 153 17.66 1.06 -11.11
N LYS A 154 17.71 1.04 -9.77
CA LYS A 154 16.53 0.74 -8.96
C LYS A 154 15.49 1.86 -8.97
N ILE A 155 15.88 3.11 -9.03
CA ILE A 155 14.95 4.23 -9.20
C ILE A 155 14.21 4.08 -10.54
N GLU A 156 14.93 3.81 -11.63
CA GLU A 156 14.35 3.62 -12.96
C GLU A 156 13.36 2.43 -12.99
N GLU A 157 13.72 1.30 -12.37
CA GLU A 157 12.80 0.16 -12.23
C GLU A 157 11.51 0.53 -11.47
N LEU A 158 11.64 1.26 -10.35
CA LEU A 158 10.48 1.68 -9.56
C LEU A 158 9.60 2.70 -10.31
N GLU A 159 10.22 3.60 -11.08
CA GLU A 159 9.50 4.55 -11.93
C GLU A 159 8.69 3.84 -13.02
N GLN A 160 9.27 2.82 -13.66
CA GLN A 160 8.55 2.00 -14.63
C GLN A 160 7.33 1.31 -14.00
N LEU A 161 7.48 0.77 -12.78
CA LEU A 161 6.36 0.14 -12.05
C LEU A 161 5.25 1.13 -11.66
N LEU A 162 5.57 2.41 -11.47
CA LEU A 162 4.57 3.43 -11.17
C LEU A 162 3.76 3.83 -12.41
N ILE A 163 4.42 3.87 -13.56
CA ILE A 163 3.85 4.28 -14.85
C ILE A 163 3.09 3.13 -15.52
N SER A 164 3.51 1.87 -15.31
CA SER A 164 2.78 0.71 -15.82
C SER A 164 1.39 0.62 -15.17
N GLU A 165 0.35 0.54 -16.01
CA GLU A 165 -1.06 0.32 -15.64
C GLU A 165 -1.33 -1.10 -15.15
#